data_AF-A0A182PUE8-F1
#
_entry.id   AF-A0A182PUE8-F1
#
_cell.length_a   1.000
_cell.length_b   1.000
_cell.length_c   1.000
_cell.angle_alpha   90.00
_cell.angle_beta   90.00
_cell.angle_gamma   90.00
#
_symmetry.space_group_name_H-M   'P 1'
#
loop_
_entity.id
_entity.type
_entity.pdbx_description
1 polymer ?
#
loop_
_entity_poly.entity_id
_entity_poly.type
_entity_poly.pdbx_seq_one_letter_code
_entity_poly.pdbx_strand_id
1 'polypeptide(L)' 'MYQGLKTNLPKEIMGFPGYEMPAQTASYVRSDEVLQFICDYSDHYAVTERIAFEHLVEEISWYWLLVLDPVERT' A
#
# COMPACT_ATOMS: atom_id res chain seq x y z
N MET A 1 11.93 5.36 2.80
CA MET A 1 11.84 6.28 1.65
C MET A 1 12.42 7.63 2.05
N TYR A 2 13.09 8.36 1.15
CA TYR A 2 13.77 9.60 1.55
C TYR A 2 12.86 10.83 1.49
N GLN A 3 13.17 11.84 2.29
CA GLN A 3 12.42 13.09 2.34
C GLN A 3 12.47 13.81 0.99
N GLY A 4 11.32 14.21 0.48
CA GLY A 4 11.20 14.93 -0.79
C GLY A 4 11.19 14.04 -2.04
N LEU A 5 11.13 12.71 -1.90
CA LEU A 5 10.91 11.82 -3.04
C LEU A 5 9.63 12.21 -3.79
N LYS A 6 9.72 12.22 -5.12
CA LYS A 6 8.60 12.33 -6.04
C LYS A 6 8.49 11.10 -6.92
N THR A 7 7.30 10.85 -7.45
CA THR A 7 7.07 9.79 -8.43
C THR A 7 7.89 10.06 -9.70
N ASN A 8 8.30 8.99 -10.36
CA ASN A 8 8.92 9.03 -11.68
C ASN A 8 7.92 8.76 -12.81
N LEU A 9 6.68 8.38 -12.47
CA LEU A 9 5.55 8.25 -13.38
C LEU A 9 4.52 9.36 -13.10
N PRO A 10 3.82 9.84 -14.14
CA PRO A 10 2.76 10.82 -13.98
C PRO A 10 1.53 10.18 -13.30
N LYS A 11 0.87 10.90 -12.40
CA LYS A 11 -0.27 10.41 -11.60
C LYS A 11 -1.42 9.87 -12.47
N GLU A 12 -1.57 10.41 -13.67
CA GLU A 12 -2.60 10.06 -14.65
C GLU A 12 -2.49 8.60 -15.13
N ILE A 13 -1.34 7.95 -14.94
CA ILE A 13 -1.16 6.53 -15.23
C ILE A 13 -0.86 5.68 -13.99
N MET A 14 -0.83 6.29 -12.81
CA MET A 14 -0.56 5.60 -11.54
C MET A 14 -1.82 5.13 -10.82
N GLY A 15 -3.00 5.57 -11.26
CA GLY A 15 -4.28 5.10 -10.75
C GLY A 15 -4.51 3.61 -11.01
N PHE A 16 -5.41 3.03 -10.22
CA PHE A 16 -5.91 1.67 -10.50
C PHE A 16 -7.12 1.76 -11.43
N PRO A 17 -7.37 0.77 -12.30
CA PRO A 17 -8.58 0.77 -13.13
C PRO A 17 -9.85 0.92 -12.28
N GLY A 18 -10.58 2.02 -12.49
CA GLY A 18 -11.79 2.33 -11.72
C GLY A 18 -11.55 3.06 -10.40
N TYR A 19 -10.30 3.38 -10.06
CA TYR A 19 -9.92 4.18 -8.90
C TYR A 19 -8.68 5.05 -9.24
N GLU A 20 -8.96 6.23 -9.77
CA GLU A 20 -7.93 7.14 -10.29
C GLU A 20 -7.33 8.05 -9.20
N MET A 21 -6.09 8.51 -9.40
CA MET A 21 -5.52 9.51 -8.52
C MET A 21 -6.28 10.85 -8.64
N PRO A 22 -6.51 11.57 -7.52
CA PRO A 22 -7.25 12.83 -7.51
C PRO A 22 -6.72 13.87 -8.51
N ALA A 23 -7.63 14.72 -9.00
CA ALA A 23 -7.27 15.83 -9.86
C ALA A 23 -6.39 16.86 -9.09
N GLN A 24 -5.20 17.15 -9.62
CA GLN A 24 -4.28 18.14 -9.08
C GLN A 24 -3.37 18.67 -10.19
N THR A 25 -2.74 19.82 -9.95
CA THR A 25 -1.93 20.52 -10.96
C THR A 25 -0.60 19.82 -11.29
N ALA A 26 -0.01 19.12 -10.32
CA ALA A 26 1.27 18.44 -10.51
C ALA A 26 1.07 16.99 -10.98
N SER A 27 1.68 16.62 -12.10
CA SER A 27 1.65 15.21 -12.57
C SER A 27 2.62 14.31 -11.81
N TYR A 28 3.76 14.84 -11.34
CA TYR A 28 4.74 14.10 -10.54
C TYR A 28 4.61 14.48 -9.07
N VAL A 29 3.94 13.61 -8.32
CA VAL A 29 3.49 13.88 -6.95
C VAL A 29 4.51 13.41 -5.92
N ARG A 30 4.42 13.93 -4.70
CA ARG A 30 5.29 13.52 -3.60
C ARG A 30 4.90 12.14 -3.07
N SER A 31 5.85 11.43 -2.47
CA SER A 31 5.61 10.09 -1.95
C SER A 31 4.54 10.01 -0.84
N ASP A 32 4.34 11.08 -0.07
CA ASP A 32 3.28 11.16 0.95
C ASP A 32 1.88 11.29 0.33
N GLU A 33 1.76 11.96 -0.82
CA GLU A 33 0.50 12.01 -1.58
C GLU A 33 0.15 10.62 -2.15
N VAL A 34 1.15 9.86 -2.60
CA VAL A 34 0.96 8.46 -3.05
C VAL A 34 0.54 7.57 -1.88
N LEU A 35 1.15 7.73 -0.71
CA LEU A 35 0.77 6.98 0.49
C LEU A 35 -0.70 7.25 0.85
N GLN A 36 -1.12 8.51 0.85
CA GLN A 36 -2.52 8.86 1.13
C GLN A 36 -3.46 8.22 0.11
N PHE A 37 -3.14 8.27 -1.18
CA PHE A 37 -3.93 7.61 -2.23
C PHE A 37 -4.11 6.09 -1.99
N ILE A 38 -3.04 5.40 -1.57
CA ILE A 38 -3.10 3.97 -1.25
C ILE A 38 -3.96 3.71 -0.01
N CYS A 39 -3.84 4.55 1.03
CA CYS A 39 -4.70 4.49 2.21
C CYS A 39 -6.18 4.69 1.84
N ASP A 40 -6.49 5.72 1.05
CA ASP A 40 -7.86 6.03 0.60
C ASP A 40 -8.45 4.87 -0.22
N TYR A 41 -7.66 4.27 -1.12
CA TYR A 41 -8.06 3.08 -1.87
C TYR A 41 -8.38 1.91 -0.93
N SER A 42 -7.50 1.67 0.04
CA SER A 42 -7.65 0.59 1.01
C SER A 42 -8.92 0.74 1.84
N ASP A 43 -9.25 1.97 2.24
CA ASP A 43 -10.47 2.29 2.99
C ASP A 43 -11.71 2.18 2.11
N HIS A 44 -11.67 2.67 0.85
CA HIS A 44 -12.79 2.60 -0.09
C HIS A 44 -13.26 1.16 -0.35
N TYR A 45 -12.31 0.22 -0.45
CA TYR A 45 -12.59 -1.19 -0.73
C TYR A 45 -12.52 -2.09 0.52
N ALA A 46 -12.38 -1.53 1.71
CA ALA A 46 -12.20 -2.26 2.98
C ALA A 46 -11.10 -3.34 2.89
N VAL A 47 -9.99 -3.02 2.21
CA VAL A 47 -8.82 -3.90 2.09
C VAL A 47 -8.08 -3.95 3.43
N THR A 48 -8.02 -2.83 4.16
CA THR A 48 -7.32 -2.71 5.45
C THR A 48 -7.73 -3.80 6.45
N GLU A 49 -9.02 -4.17 6.47
CA GLU A 49 -9.57 -5.19 7.37
C GLU A 49 -9.00 -6.60 7.13
N ARG A 50 -8.42 -6.83 5.96
CA ARG A 50 -7.84 -8.12 5.55
C ARG A 50 -6.31 -8.15 5.72
N ILE A 51 -5.71 -7.08 6.20
CA ILE A 51 -4.25 -6.95 6.36
C ILE A 51 -3.87 -7.24 7.81
N ALA A 52 -2.97 -8.20 7.99
CA ALA A 52 -2.30 -8.45 9.27
C ALA A 52 -1.03 -7.58 9.35
N PHE A 53 -1.13 -6.37 9.91
CA PHE A 53 0.03 -5.49 10.12
C PHE A 53 0.99 -6.08 11.15
N GLU A 54 2.29 -5.75 11.06
CA GLU A 54 3.32 -6.25 11.98
C GLU A 54 3.54 -7.78 11.93
N HIS A 55 3.11 -8.44 10.85
CA HIS A 55 3.34 -9.87 10.64
C HIS A 55 4.44 -10.08 9.59
N LEU A 56 5.57 -10.66 10.00
CA LEU A 56 6.64 -11.08 9.11
C LEU A 56 6.34 -12.50 8.61
N VAL A 57 6.29 -12.70 7.29
CA VAL A 57 6.17 -14.04 6.71
C VAL A 57 7.56 -14.68 6.65
N GLU A 58 7.78 -15.74 7.42
CA GLU A 58 9.10 -16.38 7.55
C GLU A 58 9.33 -17.52 6.54
N GLU A 59 8.28 -18.28 6.22
CA GLU A 59 8.37 -19.43 5.31
C GLU A 59 7.11 -19.53 4.43
N ILE A 60 7.30 -19.97 3.18
CA ILE A 60 6.23 -20.39 2.29
C ILE A 60 6.60 -21.79 1.79
N SER A 61 5.73 -22.78 2.03
CA SER A 61 5.92 -24.16 1.57
C SER A 61 4.94 -24.53 0.45
N TRP A 62 5.25 -25.59 -0.30
CA TRP A 62 4.51 -26.02 -1.49
C TRP A 62 3.05 -26.42 -1.24
N TYR A 63 2.67 -26.67 0.02
CA TYR A 63 1.28 -26.68 0.46
C TYR A 63 1.04 -25.41 1.26
N TRP A 64 0.04 -24.60 0.86
CA TRP A 64 -0.30 -23.29 1.44
C TRP A 64 -0.68 -23.34 2.93
N LEU A 65 0.26 -23.67 3.80
CA LEU A 65 0.17 -23.50 5.25
C LEU A 65 1.00 -22.25 5.59
N LEU A 66 0.33 -21.11 5.72
CA LEU A 66 0.94 -19.92 6.30
C LEU A 66 1.04 -20.15 7.82
N VAL A 67 2.25 -20.33 8.33
CA VAL A 67 2.53 -20.30 9.76
C VAL A 67 2.63 -18.83 10.15
N LEU A 68 1.62 -18.31 10.86
CA LEU A 68 1.66 -16.99 11.48
C LEU A 68 2.06 -17.18 12.93
N ASP A 69 3.28 -16.81 13.30
CA ASP A 69 3.71 -16.84 14.70
C ASP A 69 3.13 -15.63 15.45
N PRO A 70 2.35 -15.83 16.53
CA PRO A 70 1.94 -14.74 17.40
C PRO A 70 3.15 -14.32 18.25
N VAL A 71 3.62 -13.08 18.06
CA VAL A 71 4.62 -12.47 18.96
C VAL A 71 4.06 -12.44 20.38
N GLU A 72 4.61 -13.28 21.25
CA GLU A 72 4.34 -13.27 22.69
C GLU A 72 4.76 -11.91 23.27
N ARG A 73 3.78 -11.12 23.73
CA ARG A 73 4.03 -9.94 24.55
C ARG A 73 4.39 -10.39 25.97
N THR A 74 5.63 -10.10 26.38
CA THR A 74 6.06 -10.08 27.79
C THR A 74 5.93 -8.67 28.37
#